data_AF-A0A7J4S1P0-F1
#
_entry.id   AF-A0A7J4S1P0-F1
#
_cell.length_a   1.000
_cell.length_b   1.000
_cell.length_c   1.000
_cell.angle_alpha   90.00
_cell.angle_beta   90.00
_cell.angle_gamma   90.00
#
_symmetry.space_group_name_H-M   'P 1'
#
loop_
_entity.id
_entity.type
_entity.pdbx_description
1 polymer ?
#
loop_
_entity_poly.entity_id
_entity_poly.type
_entity_poly.pdbx_seq_one_letter_code
_entity_poly.pdbx_strand_id
1 'polypeptide(L)'
;MFKQLIVFMLLTIAATACASHVVVTAPNPAIVDSSAPQVISLGVIGPGQNVAVSIDRGTNEQSKDASNLGSEAIWDKLAVVQSSLPAGWQSIDSLTYETPLTARIIAASDAADGEYSIQLQTVDEYEGVASLAFSARVTVSRNVMTAS
;
A
#
# COMPACT_ATOMS: atom_id res chain seq x y z
N MET A 1 -40.32 -39.39 -0.81
CA MET A 1 -40.24 -37.92 -0.86
C MET A 1 -39.09 -37.39 0.02
N PHE A 2 -37.86 -37.91 -0.13
CA PHE A 2 -36.70 -37.51 0.71
C PHE A 2 -35.37 -37.50 -0.06
N LYS A 3 -35.40 -37.48 -1.39
CA LYS A 3 -34.19 -37.51 -2.25
C LYS A 3 -33.95 -36.22 -3.04
N GLN A 4 -34.90 -35.28 -3.04
CA GLN A 4 -34.77 -34.00 -3.73
C GLN A 4 -34.34 -32.85 -2.81
N LEU A 5 -34.27 -33.07 -1.49
CA LEU A 5 -33.91 -32.03 -0.52
C LEU A 5 -32.39 -31.85 -0.33
N ILE A 6 -31.58 -32.81 -0.79
CA ILE A 6 -30.11 -32.80 -0.57
C ILE A 6 -29.36 -32.06 -1.69
N VAL A 7 -29.97 -31.88 -2.87
CA VAL A 7 -29.31 -31.27 -4.03
C VAL A 7 -29.31 -29.74 -3.98
N PHE A 8 -30.16 -29.13 -3.16
CA PHE A 8 -30.20 -27.67 -2.99
C PHE A 8 -29.26 -27.14 -1.89
N MET A 9 -28.58 -28.02 -1.14
CA MET A 9 -27.76 -27.65 0.02
C MET A 9 -26.24 -27.71 -0.25
N LEU A 10 -25.81 -27.97 -1.49
CA LEU A 10 -24.40 -28.15 -1.83
C LEU A 10 -23.98 -27.32 -3.05
N LEU A 11 -24.43 -26.06 -3.11
CA LEU A 11 -23.91 -25.07 -4.06
C LEU A 11 -23.70 -23.71 -3.40
N THR A 12 -23.26 -23.70 -2.14
CA THR A 12 -22.47 -22.57 -1.62
C THR A 12 -21.06 -22.73 -2.19
N ILE A 13 -20.89 -22.35 -3.46
CA ILE A 13 -19.56 -22.05 -3.99
C ILE A 13 -19.08 -20.88 -3.15
N ALA A 14 -18.20 -21.17 -2.20
CA ALA A 14 -17.45 -20.15 -1.49
C ALA A 14 -16.66 -19.41 -2.57
N ALA A 15 -17.20 -18.28 -3.02
CA ALA A 15 -16.44 -17.32 -3.79
C ALA A 15 -15.34 -16.83 -2.84
N THR A 16 -14.18 -17.46 -2.89
CA THR A 16 -12.95 -16.90 -2.34
C THR A 16 -12.68 -15.64 -3.14
N ALA A 17 -13.20 -14.52 -2.65
CA ALA A 17 -12.77 -13.21 -3.12
C ALA A 17 -11.27 -13.13 -2.80
N CYS A 18 -10.42 -13.21 -3.82
CA CYS A 18 -9.03 -12.82 -3.67
C CYS A 18 -9.07 -11.32 -3.34
N ALA A 19 -8.68 -10.97 -2.12
CA ALA A 19 -8.52 -9.57 -1.75
C ALA A 19 -7.21 -9.07 -2.36
N SER A 20 -7.24 -7.87 -2.94
CA SER A 20 -6.02 -7.18 -3.37
C SER A 20 -5.06 -6.99 -2.20
N HIS A 21 -3.78 -7.00 -2.54
CA HIS A 21 -2.70 -6.75 -1.61
C HIS A 21 -1.66 -5.81 -2.22
N VAL A 22 -0.78 -5.34 -1.37
CA VAL A 22 0.40 -4.54 -1.68
C VAL A 22 1.61 -5.27 -1.12
N VAL A 23 2.56 -5.63 -1.97
CA VAL A 23 3.88 -6.10 -1.53
C VAL A 23 4.80 -4.91 -1.41
N VAL A 24 5.15 -4.54 -0.19
CA VAL A 24 6.21 -3.58 0.08
C VAL A 24 7.54 -4.30 -0.13
N THR A 25 8.42 -3.75 -0.96
CA THR A 25 9.74 -4.31 -1.26
C THR A 25 10.86 -3.56 -0.55
N ALA A 26 10.66 -2.28 -0.22
CA ALA A 26 11.60 -1.47 0.54
C ALA A 26 10.87 -0.38 1.35
N PRO A 27 11.43 0.09 2.48
CA PRO A 27 12.72 -0.32 3.07
C PRO A 27 12.64 -1.61 3.91
N ASN A 28 11.44 -2.00 4.35
CA ASN A 28 11.20 -3.24 5.09
C ASN A 28 10.12 -4.07 4.37
N PRO A 29 10.46 -5.25 3.82
CA PRO A 29 9.51 -6.07 3.10
C PRO A 29 8.29 -6.47 3.93
N ALA A 30 7.10 -6.32 3.37
CA ALA A 30 5.83 -6.63 4.02
C ALA A 30 4.72 -6.88 2.99
N ILE A 31 3.64 -7.53 3.42
CA ILE A 31 2.43 -7.71 2.62
C ILE A 31 1.27 -7.05 3.35
N VAL A 32 0.71 -6.00 2.74
CA VAL A 32 -0.47 -5.31 3.24
C VAL A 32 -1.69 -5.76 2.45
N ASP A 33 -2.73 -6.18 3.15
CA ASP A 33 -4.03 -6.48 2.55
C ASP A 33 -5.13 -5.62 3.19
N SER A 34 -6.32 -5.68 2.62
CA SER A 34 -7.49 -4.93 3.11
C SER A 34 -8.13 -5.52 4.38
N SER A 35 -7.61 -6.64 4.91
CA SER A 35 -8.24 -7.36 6.02
C SER A 35 -7.90 -6.77 7.40
N ALA A 36 -6.78 -6.07 7.54
CA ALA A 36 -6.35 -5.46 8.79
C ALA A 36 -5.56 -4.16 8.57
N PRO A 37 -5.70 -3.16 9.47
CA PRO A 37 -4.86 -1.97 9.43
C PRO A 37 -3.41 -2.35 9.73
N GLN A 38 -2.55 -2.30 8.71
CA GLN A 38 -1.12 -2.52 8.87
C GLN A 38 -0.34 -1.20 8.82
N VAL A 39 0.73 -1.14 9.62
CA VAL A 39 1.66 -0.01 9.67
C VAL A 39 3.03 -0.48 9.24
N ILE A 40 3.51 0.04 8.12
CA ILE A 40 4.83 -0.27 7.56
C ILE A 40 5.88 0.60 8.24
N SER A 41 6.94 0.00 8.78
CA SER A 41 8.06 0.78 9.33
C SER A 41 8.99 1.23 8.22
N LEU A 42 9.22 2.55 8.13
CA LEU A 42 10.14 3.16 7.18
C LEU A 42 11.55 3.36 7.75
N GLY A 43 11.71 3.13 9.05
CA GLY A 43 12.97 3.35 9.77
C GLY A 43 13.12 4.78 10.29
N VAL A 44 14.38 5.14 10.57
CA VAL A 44 14.76 6.40 11.22
C VAL A 44 15.38 7.35 10.20
N ILE A 45 14.95 8.61 10.20
CA ILE A 45 15.53 9.70 9.40
C ILE A 45 15.83 10.92 10.27
N GLY A 46 16.74 11.79 9.82
CA GLY A 46 16.95 13.11 10.41
C GLY A 46 15.96 14.16 9.88
N PRO A 47 15.82 15.30 10.58
CA PRO A 47 15.08 16.46 10.04
C PRO A 47 15.62 16.87 8.66
N GLY A 48 14.73 17.19 7.72
CA GLY A 48 15.08 17.55 6.34
C GLY A 48 15.51 16.38 5.44
N GLN A 49 15.63 15.16 5.97
CA GLN A 49 15.94 13.98 5.17
C GLN A 49 14.67 13.39 4.53
N ASN A 50 14.89 12.52 3.54
CA ASN A 50 13.82 11.80 2.87
C ASN A 50 13.93 10.29 3.10
N VAL A 51 12.80 9.62 3.02
CA VAL A 51 12.69 8.16 2.99
C VAL A 51 11.80 7.75 1.82
N ALA A 52 12.17 6.65 1.16
CA ALA A 52 11.42 6.09 0.05
C ALA A 52 10.69 4.83 0.49
N VAL A 53 9.51 4.60 -0.07
CA VAL A 53 8.73 3.37 0.05
C VAL A 53 8.54 2.82 -1.35
N SER A 54 8.94 1.57 -1.56
CA SER A 54 8.77 0.88 -2.84
C SER A 54 7.83 -0.29 -2.68
N ILE A 55 6.92 -0.45 -3.64
CA ILE A 55 5.99 -1.57 -3.72
C ILE A 55 6.08 -2.26 -5.08
N ASP A 56 5.79 -3.56 -5.11
CA ASP A 56 5.49 -4.23 -6.37
C ASP A 56 4.13 -3.79 -6.92
N ARG A 57 3.97 -3.97 -8.23
CA ARG A 57 2.74 -3.61 -8.94
C ARG A 57 1.66 -4.68 -8.85
N GLY A 58 1.98 -5.92 -8.50
CA GLY A 58 1.01 -7.01 -8.44
C GLY A 58 -0.07 -6.75 -7.39
N THR A 59 -1.31 -7.09 -7.71
CA THR A 59 -2.45 -6.96 -6.79
C THR A 59 -2.94 -8.30 -6.26
N ASN A 60 -2.65 -9.42 -6.94
CA ASN A 60 -3.28 -10.74 -6.77
C ASN A 60 -4.82 -10.73 -6.98
N GLU A 61 -5.37 -9.68 -7.60
CA GLU A 61 -6.73 -9.67 -8.17
C GLU A 61 -6.67 -9.87 -9.69
N GLN A 62 -7.72 -10.46 -10.25
CA GLN A 62 -7.88 -10.49 -11.71
C GLN A 62 -8.39 -9.14 -12.20
N SER A 63 -7.89 -8.69 -13.35
CA SER A 63 -8.41 -7.51 -14.04
C SER A 63 -9.89 -7.68 -14.38
N LYS A 64 -10.67 -6.65 -14.07
CA LYS A 64 -12.09 -6.50 -14.40
C LYS A 64 -12.30 -5.75 -15.71
N ASP A 65 -11.23 -5.23 -16.31
CA ASP A 65 -11.27 -4.62 -17.63
C ASP A 65 -11.51 -5.68 -18.71
N ALA A 66 -12.43 -5.38 -19.63
CA ALA A 66 -12.78 -6.26 -20.73
C ALA A 66 -11.60 -6.49 -21.69
N SER A 67 -10.67 -5.53 -21.80
CA SER A 67 -9.52 -5.65 -22.70
C SER A 67 -8.41 -6.56 -22.15
N ASN A 68 -8.35 -6.74 -20.82
CA ASN A 68 -7.34 -7.50 -20.11
C ASN A 68 -7.92 -8.63 -19.23
N LEU A 69 -9.15 -9.06 -19.52
CA LEU A 69 -9.90 -10.01 -18.71
C LEU A 69 -9.13 -11.33 -18.53
N GLY A 70 -8.93 -11.74 -17.27
CA GLY A 70 -8.22 -12.96 -16.89
C GLY A 70 -6.72 -12.80 -16.63
N SER A 71 -6.15 -11.63 -16.91
CA SER A 71 -4.80 -11.26 -16.46
C SER A 71 -4.83 -10.75 -15.01
N GLU A 72 -3.67 -10.76 -14.35
CA GLU A 72 -3.54 -10.07 -13.05
C GLU A 72 -3.71 -8.56 -13.25
N ALA A 73 -4.51 -7.94 -12.40
CA ALA A 73 -4.55 -6.48 -12.31
C ALA A 73 -3.29 -5.96 -11.61
N ILE A 74 -2.87 -4.76 -11.97
CA ILE A 74 -1.66 -4.14 -11.44
C ILE A 74 -1.94 -2.75 -10.91
N TRP A 75 -1.21 -2.34 -9.88
CA TRP A 75 -1.19 -0.95 -9.43
C TRP A 75 -0.45 -0.08 -10.44
N ASP A 76 -0.99 1.10 -10.70
CA ASP A 76 -0.43 2.07 -11.63
C ASP A 76 0.37 3.15 -10.93
N LYS A 77 -0.01 3.49 -9.70
CA LYS A 77 0.64 4.55 -8.93
C LYS A 77 0.59 4.26 -7.44
N LEU A 78 1.66 4.65 -6.75
CA LEU A 78 1.70 4.79 -5.29
C LEU A 78 1.72 6.28 -4.95
N ALA A 79 0.68 6.74 -4.27
CA ALA A 79 0.51 8.14 -3.88
C ALA A 79 0.64 8.32 -2.36
N VAL A 80 1.14 9.49 -1.94
CA VAL A 80 1.09 9.93 -0.55
C VAL A 80 -0.18 10.73 -0.32
N VAL A 81 -0.98 10.35 0.68
CA VAL A 81 -2.19 11.07 1.04
C VAL A 81 -1.81 12.40 1.69
N GLN A 82 -1.91 13.50 0.95
CA GLN A 82 -1.41 14.82 1.38
C GLN A 82 -1.98 15.29 2.73
N SER A 83 -3.24 14.99 3.03
CA SER A 83 -3.87 15.36 4.31
C SER A 83 -3.29 14.60 5.52
N SER A 84 -2.54 13.54 5.30
CA SER A 84 -1.84 12.78 6.36
C SER A 84 -0.44 13.30 6.66
N LEU A 85 0.10 14.21 5.83
CA LEU A 85 1.43 14.76 6.05
C LEU A 85 1.43 15.75 7.22
N PRO A 86 2.43 15.67 8.13
CA PRO A 86 2.64 16.72 9.11
C PRO A 86 2.93 18.06 8.44
N ALA A 87 2.61 19.16 9.12
CA ALA A 87 2.82 20.51 8.58
C ALA A 87 4.29 20.73 8.17
N GLY A 88 4.49 21.30 6.98
CA GLY A 88 5.82 21.59 6.42
C GLY A 88 6.54 20.41 5.78
N TRP A 89 5.98 19.19 5.87
CA TRP A 89 6.53 18.02 5.18
C TRP A 89 6.15 18.05 3.70
N GLN A 90 6.95 17.37 2.89
CA GLN A 90 6.74 17.23 1.46
C GLN A 90 6.69 15.76 1.06
N SER A 91 6.17 15.49 -0.12
CA SER A 91 6.17 14.15 -0.69
C SER A 91 6.29 14.19 -2.21
N ILE A 92 6.71 13.07 -2.77
CA ILE A 92 6.76 12.83 -4.20
C ILE A 92 6.08 11.47 -4.40
N ASP A 93 4.97 11.44 -5.12
CA ASP A 93 4.33 10.18 -5.51
C ASP A 93 5.25 9.39 -6.46
N SER A 94 4.95 8.10 -6.66
CA SER A 94 5.58 7.36 -7.76
C SER A 94 5.23 7.98 -9.11
N LEU A 95 6.07 7.73 -10.10
CA LEU A 95 5.65 7.95 -11.49
C LEU A 95 4.55 6.94 -11.84
N THR A 96 3.66 7.31 -12.77
CA THR A 96 2.66 6.39 -13.30
C THR A 96 3.36 5.24 -14.03
N TYR A 97 2.99 4.01 -13.69
CA TYR A 97 3.55 2.74 -14.19
C TYR A 97 5.03 2.51 -13.84
N GLU A 98 5.58 3.25 -12.87
CA GLU A 98 6.95 3.03 -12.37
C GLU A 98 7.12 1.60 -11.85
N THR A 99 8.28 0.98 -12.08
CA THR A 99 8.56 -0.40 -11.62
C THR A 99 9.92 -0.45 -10.92
N PRO A 100 9.97 -0.69 -9.59
CA PRO A 100 8.84 -0.72 -8.65
C PRO A 100 8.21 0.68 -8.44
N LEU A 101 6.95 0.74 -7.99
CA LEU A 101 6.30 2.01 -7.66
C LEU A 101 6.95 2.60 -6.42
N THR A 102 7.55 3.80 -6.53
CA THR A 102 8.34 4.38 -5.44
C THR A 102 7.87 5.78 -5.06
N ALA A 103 7.26 5.90 -3.88
CA ALA A 103 6.92 7.19 -3.30
C ALA A 103 8.02 7.66 -2.32
N ARG A 104 8.20 8.97 -2.19
CA ARG A 104 9.14 9.60 -1.25
C ARG A 104 8.41 10.52 -0.29
N ILE A 105 8.84 10.48 0.97
CA ILE A 105 8.39 11.36 2.03
C ILE A 105 9.61 12.15 2.48
N ILE A 106 9.47 13.47 2.62
CA ILE A 106 10.54 14.39 2.98
C ILE A 106 10.11 15.09 4.27
N ALA A 107 10.85 14.84 5.35
CA ALA A 107 10.61 15.49 6.63
C ALA A 107 10.91 16.99 6.53
N ALA A 108 10.14 17.81 7.24
CA ALA A 108 10.48 19.22 7.39
C ALA A 108 11.90 19.37 8.00
N SER A 109 12.63 20.40 7.59
CA SER A 109 14.00 20.66 8.09
C SER A 109 14.06 20.93 9.59
N ASP A 110 12.95 21.38 10.17
CA ASP A 110 12.77 21.68 11.58
C ASP A 110 11.90 20.63 12.31
N ALA A 111 11.65 19.47 11.69
CA ALA A 111 10.86 18.40 12.30
C ALA A 111 11.37 18.06 13.71
N ALA A 112 10.42 17.90 14.64
CA ALA A 112 10.72 17.44 15.99
C ALA A 112 11.12 15.96 15.97
N ASP A 113 11.88 15.53 16.98
CA ASP A 113 12.13 14.11 17.17
C ASP A 113 10.80 13.43 17.56
N GLY A 114 10.52 12.26 16.98
CA GLY A 114 9.27 11.53 17.25
C GLY A 114 8.87 10.53 16.16
N GLU A 115 7.79 9.80 16.41
CA GLU A 115 7.17 8.91 15.44
C GLU A 115 6.05 9.62 14.68
N TYR A 116 6.04 9.47 13.35
CA TYR A 116 5.05 10.07 12.47
C TYR A 116 4.40 8.98 11.62
N SER A 117 3.07 8.98 11.55
CA SER A 117 2.30 8.06 10.71
C SER A 117 1.74 8.80 9.50
N ILE A 118 2.03 8.30 8.31
CA ILE A 118 1.67 8.91 7.02
C ILE A 118 0.91 7.86 6.21
N GLN A 119 -0.16 8.27 5.55
CA GLN A 119 -0.96 7.36 4.73
C GLN A 119 -0.45 7.34 3.29
N LEU A 120 -0.33 6.14 2.76
CA LEU A 120 -0.06 5.85 1.35
C LEU A 120 -1.30 5.22 0.73
N GLN A 121 -1.48 5.39 -0.57
CA GLN A 121 -2.60 4.83 -1.31
C GLN A 121 -2.15 4.32 -2.67
N THR A 122 -2.57 3.12 -3.04
CA THR A 122 -2.42 2.61 -4.40
C THR A 122 -3.54 3.11 -5.30
N VAL A 123 -3.22 3.32 -6.56
CA VAL A 123 -4.15 3.73 -7.61
C VAL A 123 -4.10 2.74 -8.75
N ASP A 124 -5.27 2.40 -9.24
CA ASP A 124 -5.52 1.64 -10.46
C ASP A 124 -6.43 2.51 -11.34
N GLU A 125 -6.04 2.73 -12.59
CA GLU A 125 -6.79 3.58 -13.52
C GLU A 125 -7.70 2.77 -14.46
N TYR A 126 -7.36 1.52 -14.76
CA TYR A 126 -8.01 0.77 -15.84
C TYR A 126 -8.53 -0.61 -15.42
N GLU A 127 -7.84 -1.35 -14.56
CA GLU A 127 -8.09 -2.76 -14.31
C GLU A 127 -9.25 -3.04 -13.35
N GLY A 128 -9.80 -2.02 -12.70
CA GLY A 128 -10.99 -2.10 -11.83
C GLY A 128 -10.72 -2.64 -10.44
N VAL A 129 -9.50 -2.51 -9.92
CA VAL A 129 -9.14 -2.85 -8.54
C VAL A 129 -9.39 -1.66 -7.62
N ALA A 130 -9.99 -1.93 -6.46
CA ALA A 130 -10.23 -0.87 -5.49
C ALA A 130 -8.89 -0.42 -4.87
N SER A 131 -8.67 0.89 -4.79
CA SER A 131 -7.50 1.45 -4.11
C SER A 131 -7.31 0.89 -2.70
N LEU A 132 -6.07 0.55 -2.36
CA LEU A 132 -5.68 0.12 -1.02
C LEU A 132 -4.91 1.25 -0.34
N ALA A 133 -5.41 1.68 0.83
CA ALA A 133 -4.73 2.67 1.67
C ALA A 133 -4.07 1.98 2.86
N PHE A 134 -2.84 2.37 3.20
CA PHE A 134 -2.09 1.80 4.31
C PHE A 134 -1.22 2.85 5.01
N SER A 135 -0.88 2.60 6.27
CA SER A 135 -0.07 3.53 7.05
C SER A 135 1.40 3.17 6.95
N ALA A 136 2.25 4.18 6.85
CA ALA A 136 3.69 4.06 6.99
C ALA A 136 4.17 4.94 8.14
N ARG A 137 4.96 4.35 9.03
CA ARG A 137 5.53 5.02 10.18
C ARG A 137 7.00 5.31 9.94
N VAL A 138 7.38 6.56 10.16
CA VAL A 138 8.77 7.02 10.12
C VAL A 138 9.14 7.63 11.46
N THR A 139 10.34 7.36 11.93
CA THR A 139 10.89 7.98 13.13
C THR A 139 11.82 9.11 12.73
N VAL A 140 11.55 10.33 13.19
CA VAL A 140 12.50 11.44 13.07
C VAL A 140 13.38 11.47 14.32
N SER A 141 14.69 11.51 14.13
CA SER A 141 15.64 11.75 15.21
C SER A 141 16.84 12.55 14.75
N ARG A 142 17.28 13.53 15.54
CA ARG A 142 18.57 14.22 15.32
C ARG A 142 19.77 13.29 15.57
N ASN A 143 19.59 12.19 16.30
CA ASN A 143 20.63 11.23 16.67
C ASN A 143 20.52 9.93 15.85
N VAL A 144 20.55 10.04 14.52
CA VAL A 144 20.32 8.92 13.60
C VAL A 144 21.31 7.75 13.82
N MET A 145 22.52 8.00 14.35
CA MET A 145 23.54 6.98 14.60
C MET A 145 23.30 6.13 15.87
N THR A 146 22.43 6.55 16.79
CA THR A 146 22.19 5.86 18.07
C THR A 146 20.77 5.31 18.22
N ALA A 147 19.90 5.53 17.23
CA ALA A 147 18.46 5.24 17.31
C ALA A 147 18.08 3.85 16.77
N SER A 148 19.02 2.90 16.72
CA SER A 148 18.84 1.54 16.19
C SER A 148 18.22 0.57 17.20
#